data_AF-A0A6L7MBN9-F1
#
_entry.id   AF-A0A6L7MBN9-F1
#
_cell.length_a   1.000
_cell.length_b   1.000
_cell.length_c   1.000
_cell.angle_alpha   90.00
_cell.angle_beta   90.00
_cell.angle_gamma   90.00
#
_symmetry.space_group_name_H-M   'P 1'
#
loop_
_entity.id
_entity.type
_entity.pdbx_description
1 polymer ?
#
loop_
_entity_poly.entity_id
_entity_poly.type
_entity_poly.pdbx_seq_one_letter_code
_entity_poly.pdbx_strand_id
1 'polypeptide(L)'
;MTVYRPALASLWLTIILLTSSCALNTVRVSSGEEIESETVQLQESQLLDVGVLLFEEGEITEQQKQESIHEDIRAAEARYMAYHLKETLQRASGWGAIRVLPAASHIADVVVRSTIITSNGEKLLLEAHVSDSTGSLWFEKKYTAELVELDYFEIDPGNDVYQHVYNRVANDIYRHRKKLTDRQLIRIRNTSELRYAASISPDPFSDYLVWEQGGQVNVARLPARQDPMLQRVRKIREREFLFVDTINEYYANFHSVMYRPYTNWRKYYLLEVRQKRAIERRATRTKLAAAAVTLVGLLRDAPGLVTTGAMLYKDGLDIGKEARIHDDAIRELGDSLKTEVRPMVLDIQGRTVEITGTIEEQYRKWRALLREIYLNETGLAQDESAPDSI
;
A
#
# COMPACT_ATOMS: atom_id res chain seq x y z
N MET A 1 -7.02 67.56 39.62
CA MET A 1 -5.92 66.65 39.23
C MET A 1 -6.47 65.25 39.27
N THR A 2 -6.95 64.75 38.13
CA THR A 2 -7.82 63.57 38.08
C THR A 2 -7.16 62.47 37.26
N VAL A 3 -6.88 61.40 37.99
CA VAL A 3 -6.37 60.06 37.66
C VAL A 3 -6.54 59.62 36.20
N TYR A 4 -5.41 59.31 35.56
CA TYR A 4 -5.32 58.74 34.22
C TYR A 4 -5.20 57.20 34.30
N ARG A 5 -6.14 56.51 33.64
CA ARG A 5 -6.05 55.19 32.98
C ARG A 5 -5.83 53.88 33.80
N PRO A 6 -6.88 53.05 33.91
CA PRO A 6 -6.74 51.59 33.96
C PRO A 6 -7.22 50.88 32.67
N ALA A 7 -7.77 51.59 31.68
CA ALA A 7 -8.42 50.96 30.51
C ALA A 7 -7.48 50.45 29.40
N LEU A 8 -6.20 50.85 29.40
CA LEU A 8 -5.24 50.37 28.41
C LEU A 8 -4.59 49.05 28.80
N ALA A 9 -4.47 48.74 30.10
CA ALA A 9 -3.87 47.49 30.56
C ALA A 9 -4.79 46.27 30.30
N SER A 10 -6.11 46.47 30.35
CA SER A 10 -7.10 45.40 30.10
C SER A 10 -7.23 45.04 28.61
N LEU A 11 -6.97 45.99 27.69
CA LEU A 11 -7.01 45.76 26.24
C LEU A 11 -5.80 44.97 25.73
N TRP A 12 -4.63 45.14 26.37
CA TRP A 12 -3.42 44.38 26.03
C TRP A 12 -3.46 42.93 26.56
N LEU A 13 -4.12 42.70 27.70
CA LEU A 13 -4.25 41.35 28.27
C LEU A 13 -5.21 40.44 27.48
N THR A 14 -6.20 41.02 26.79
CA THR A 14 -7.15 40.26 25.96
C THR A 14 -6.59 39.88 24.59
N ILE A 15 -5.58 40.60 24.07
CA ILE A 15 -4.90 40.27 22.80
C ILE A 15 -3.91 39.10 22.96
N ILE A 16 -3.36 38.88 24.16
CA ILE A 16 -2.37 37.82 24.43
C ILE A 16 -3.03 36.42 24.58
N LEU A 17 -4.32 36.35 24.91
CA LEU A 17 -5.04 35.08 25.12
C LEU A 17 -5.61 34.44 23.83
N LEU A 18 -5.55 35.13 22.68
CA LEU A 18 -6.04 34.60 21.39
C LEU A 18 -4.94 33.96 20.51
N THR A 19 -3.68 33.93 20.98
CA THR A 19 -2.57 33.28 20.25
C THR A 19 -2.23 31.87 20.73
N SER A 20 -3.07 31.26 21.56
CA SER A 20 -3.00 29.82 21.89
C SER A 20 -3.48 28.99 20.70
N SER A 21 -2.74 29.06 19.59
CA SER A 21 -2.88 28.15 18.48
C SER A 21 -2.49 26.77 18.97
N CYS A 22 -3.45 25.83 18.96
CA CYS A 22 -3.16 24.41 19.05
C CYS A 22 -2.19 24.06 17.92
N ALA A 23 -0.91 23.96 18.25
CA ALA A 23 0.03 23.22 17.44
C ALA A 23 -0.42 21.76 17.47
N LEU A 24 -1.11 21.30 16.42
CA LEU A 24 -1.14 19.88 16.11
C LEU A 24 0.31 19.47 15.89
N ASN A 25 0.89 18.77 16.86
CA ASN A 25 2.17 18.10 16.70
C ASN A 25 1.96 16.97 15.69
N THR A 26 2.07 17.28 14.40
CA THR A 26 2.33 16.27 13.38
C THR A 26 3.72 15.72 13.65
N VAL A 27 3.77 14.51 14.22
CA VAL A 27 5.01 13.77 14.44
C VAL A 27 5.72 13.66 13.10
N ARG A 28 6.81 14.40 12.93
CA ARG A 28 7.74 14.22 11.82
C ARG A 28 8.51 12.94 12.08
N VAL A 29 8.27 11.91 11.27
CA VAL A 29 9.22 10.79 11.14
C VAL A 29 10.16 11.19 10.00
N SER A 30 11.10 12.11 10.26
CA SER A 30 12.13 12.51 9.28
C SER A 30 13.48 11.82 9.53
N SER A 31 13.43 10.60 10.07
CA SER A 31 14.56 9.67 10.10
C SER A 31 13.94 8.28 9.97
N GLY A 32 13.92 7.77 8.74
CA GLY A 32 13.21 6.55 8.38
C GLY A 32 13.62 5.39 9.27
N GLU A 33 12.64 4.67 9.82
CA GLU A 33 12.90 3.50 10.65
C GLU A 33 13.76 2.51 9.86
N GLU A 34 14.92 2.15 10.41
CA GLU A 34 15.81 1.17 9.78
C GLU A 34 15.17 -0.22 9.77
N ILE A 35 15.54 -1.03 8.77
CA ILE A 35 15.03 -2.39 8.65
C ILE A 35 15.65 -3.26 9.76
N GLU A 36 14.80 -3.84 10.60
CA GLU A 36 15.22 -4.86 11.55
C GLU A 36 15.51 -6.15 10.80
N SER A 37 16.66 -6.77 11.09
CA SER A 37 17.06 -8.00 10.44
C SER A 37 17.35 -9.11 11.43
N GLU A 38 17.17 -10.36 11.00
CA GLU A 38 17.59 -11.50 11.78
C GLU A 38 19.11 -11.66 11.71
N THR A 39 19.77 -11.66 12.87
CA THR A 39 21.23 -11.80 12.98
C THR A 39 21.66 -13.23 13.36
N VAL A 40 20.71 -14.07 13.78
CA VAL A 40 20.94 -15.45 14.17
C VAL A 40 20.52 -16.38 13.03
N GLN A 41 21.34 -17.38 12.72
CA GLN A 41 20.97 -18.40 11.76
C GLN A 41 19.85 -19.28 12.32
N LEU A 42 18.70 -19.27 11.64
CA LEU A 42 17.52 -20.04 12.00
C LEU A 42 17.56 -21.42 11.34
N GLN A 43 16.95 -22.41 11.98
CA GLN A 43 16.71 -23.70 11.34
C GLN A 43 15.67 -23.55 10.24
N GLU A 44 15.78 -24.37 9.20
CA GLU A 44 14.84 -24.37 8.08
C GLU A 44 13.38 -24.47 8.56
N SER A 45 13.11 -25.31 9.56
CA SER A 45 11.77 -25.51 10.16
C SER A 45 11.18 -24.28 10.86
N GLN A 46 12.00 -23.26 11.16
CA GLN A 46 11.59 -22.02 11.82
C GLN A 46 11.33 -20.88 10.82
N LEU A 47 11.68 -21.06 9.55
CA LEU A 47 11.43 -20.08 8.50
C LEU A 47 9.95 -20.14 8.07
N LEU A 48 9.31 -19.01 7.87
CA LEU A 48 7.94 -18.94 7.33
C LEU A 48 7.99 -18.35 5.94
N ASP A 49 7.29 -18.97 5.00
CA ASP A 49 7.10 -18.43 3.66
C ASP A 49 6.08 -17.28 3.69
N VAL A 50 6.40 -16.15 3.06
CA VAL A 50 5.56 -14.95 3.07
C VAL A 50 5.01 -14.68 1.68
N GLY A 51 3.69 -14.59 1.59
CA GLY A 51 2.97 -14.17 0.39
C GLY A 51 2.50 -12.73 0.53
N VAL A 52 3.07 -11.82 -0.28
CA VAL A 52 2.58 -10.44 -0.38
C VAL A 52 1.56 -10.40 -1.50
N LEU A 53 0.29 -10.14 -1.20
CA LEU A 53 -0.70 -9.94 -2.26
C LEU A 53 -0.38 -8.64 -3.01
N LEU A 54 -0.82 -8.56 -4.27
CA LEU A 54 -0.95 -7.26 -4.93
C LEU A 54 -1.77 -6.33 -4.03
N PHE A 55 -1.33 -5.07 -3.92
CA PHE A 55 -2.05 -4.15 -3.05
C PHE A 55 -3.43 -3.86 -3.64
N GLU A 56 -4.42 -3.75 -2.78
CA GLU A 56 -5.74 -3.30 -3.18
C GLU A 56 -5.68 -1.81 -3.49
N GLU A 57 -6.28 -1.43 -4.61
CA GLU A 57 -6.21 -0.07 -5.15
C GLU A 57 -6.89 0.98 -4.25
N GLY A 58 -7.83 0.54 -3.41
CA GLY A 58 -8.67 1.42 -2.60
C GLY A 58 -9.63 2.24 -3.46
N GLU A 59 -10.54 2.95 -2.82
CA GLU A 59 -11.47 3.84 -3.53
C GLU A 59 -10.76 5.14 -3.92
N ILE A 60 -10.76 5.49 -5.20
CA ILE A 60 -10.20 6.77 -5.68
C ILE A 60 -11.25 7.86 -5.47
N THR A 61 -10.98 8.75 -4.52
CA THR A 61 -11.85 9.90 -4.22
C THR A 61 -11.91 10.90 -5.38
N GLU A 62 -12.99 11.68 -5.47
CA GLU A 62 -13.12 12.73 -6.49
C GLU A 62 -11.98 13.77 -6.42
N GLN A 63 -11.47 14.04 -5.21
CA GLN A 63 -10.30 14.91 -5.04
C GLN A 63 -9.05 14.29 -5.70
N GLN A 64 -8.81 12.99 -5.51
CA GLN A 64 -7.67 12.31 -6.14
C GLN A 64 -7.79 12.26 -7.66
N LYS A 65 -9.00 12.12 -8.21
CA LYS A 65 -9.25 12.22 -9.65
C LYS A 65 -8.93 13.62 -10.19
N GLN A 66 -9.30 14.67 -9.45
CA GLN A 66 -8.93 16.04 -9.80
C GLN A 66 -7.41 16.27 -9.73
N GLU A 67 -6.73 15.54 -8.83
CA GLU A 67 -5.28 15.46 -8.71
C GLU A 67 -4.64 14.49 -9.73
N SER A 68 -5.39 14.04 -10.75
CA SER A 68 -4.91 13.22 -11.87
C SER A 68 -4.33 11.85 -11.48
N ILE A 69 -4.82 11.32 -10.36
CA ILE A 69 -4.62 9.93 -9.97
C ILE A 69 -5.74 9.11 -10.63
N HIS A 70 -5.36 8.34 -11.64
CA HIS A 70 -6.27 7.49 -12.41
C HIS A 70 -6.13 6.01 -12.01
N GLU A 71 -7.12 5.20 -12.36
CA GLU A 71 -7.16 3.75 -12.12
C GLU A 71 -5.88 3.06 -12.64
N ASP A 72 -5.43 3.40 -13.85
CA ASP A 72 -4.20 2.81 -14.42
C ASP A 72 -2.94 3.11 -13.58
N ILE A 73 -2.84 4.31 -13.00
CA ILE A 73 -1.73 4.68 -12.12
C ILE A 73 -1.85 3.90 -10.81
N ARG A 74 -3.06 3.82 -10.24
CA ARG A 74 -3.27 3.10 -8.99
C ARG A 74 -3.02 1.60 -9.12
N ALA A 75 -3.41 0.98 -10.24
CA ALA A 75 -3.07 -0.39 -10.58
C ALA A 75 -1.55 -0.62 -10.73
N ALA A 76 -0.83 0.36 -11.28
CA ALA A 76 0.62 0.33 -11.37
C ALA A 76 1.28 0.49 -9.99
N GLU A 77 0.81 1.41 -9.16
CA GLU A 77 1.22 1.58 -7.76
C GLU A 77 1.03 0.28 -6.98
N ALA A 78 -0.13 -0.36 -7.11
CA ALA A 78 -0.45 -1.60 -6.42
C ALA A 78 0.58 -2.71 -6.67
N ARG A 79 1.04 -2.86 -7.91
CA ARG A 79 2.06 -3.84 -8.30
C ARG A 79 3.45 -3.42 -7.84
N TYR A 80 3.80 -2.15 -8.06
CA TYR A 80 5.11 -1.61 -7.69
C TYR A 80 5.34 -1.72 -6.17
N MET A 81 4.37 -1.28 -5.37
CA MET A 81 4.48 -1.26 -3.91
C MET A 81 4.49 -2.67 -3.32
N ALA A 82 3.68 -3.60 -3.85
CA ALA A 82 3.71 -5.00 -3.42
C ALA A 82 5.08 -5.63 -3.66
N TYR A 83 5.67 -5.41 -4.83
CA TYR A 83 7.02 -5.91 -5.13
C TYR A 83 8.08 -5.24 -4.26
N HIS A 84 7.98 -3.93 -4.04
CA HIS A 84 8.92 -3.22 -3.19
C HIS A 84 8.85 -3.66 -1.71
N LEU A 85 7.65 -3.97 -1.20
CA LEU A 85 7.49 -4.57 0.13
C LEU A 85 8.12 -5.97 0.19
N LYS A 86 7.95 -6.79 -0.85
CA LYS A 86 8.63 -8.09 -0.97
C LYS A 86 10.15 -7.93 -0.88
N GLU A 87 10.75 -7.01 -1.63
CA GLU A 87 12.20 -6.76 -1.54
C GLU A 87 12.63 -6.30 -0.14
N THR A 88 11.82 -5.45 0.50
CA THR A 88 12.09 -4.96 1.86
C THR A 88 12.08 -6.11 2.87
N LEU A 89 11.11 -7.02 2.78
CA LEU A 89 11.06 -8.23 3.60
C LEU A 89 12.24 -9.17 3.32
N GLN A 90 12.69 -9.28 2.06
CA GLN A 90 13.85 -10.08 1.70
C GLN A 90 15.14 -9.54 2.33
N ARG A 91 15.32 -8.21 2.36
CA ARG A 91 16.47 -7.56 3.01
C ARG A 91 16.52 -7.84 4.52
N ALA A 92 15.36 -7.89 5.19
CA ALA A 92 15.27 -8.19 6.63
C ALA A 92 15.79 -9.59 7.00
N SER A 93 15.89 -10.52 6.04
CA SER A 93 16.30 -11.91 6.31
C SER A 93 15.42 -12.63 7.34
N GLY A 94 15.67 -13.92 7.60
CA GLY A 94 14.94 -14.70 8.60
C GLY A 94 13.55 -15.20 8.17
N TRP A 95 13.25 -15.12 6.88
CA TRP A 95 12.05 -15.68 6.26
C TRP A 95 12.41 -16.87 5.39
N GLY A 96 11.40 -17.67 5.04
CA GLY A 96 11.53 -18.64 3.96
C GLY A 96 11.49 -17.91 2.62
N ALA A 97 10.78 -18.48 1.65
CA ALA A 97 10.55 -17.79 0.41
C ALA A 97 9.55 -16.63 0.56
N ILE A 98 9.86 -15.49 -0.03
CA ILE A 98 8.99 -14.31 -0.07
C ILE A 98 8.59 -14.08 -1.53
N ARG A 99 7.29 -14.09 -1.79
CA ARG A 99 6.73 -13.99 -3.15
C ARG A 99 5.60 -12.98 -3.19
N VAL A 100 5.51 -12.23 -4.29
CA VAL A 100 4.28 -11.51 -4.62
C VAL A 100 3.29 -12.50 -5.23
N LEU A 101 2.08 -12.56 -4.68
CA LEU A 101 1.03 -13.45 -5.12
C LEU A 101 -0.02 -12.65 -5.91
N PRO A 102 -0.37 -13.07 -7.15
CA PRO A 102 -1.44 -12.44 -7.92
C PRO A 102 -2.82 -12.59 -7.26
N ALA A 103 -3.03 -13.66 -6.50
CA ALA A 103 -4.25 -13.91 -5.74
C ALA A 103 -3.95 -14.72 -4.48
N ALA A 104 -4.88 -14.71 -3.52
CA ALA A 104 -4.78 -15.50 -2.31
C ALA A 104 -4.59 -16.99 -2.62
N SER A 105 -3.59 -17.60 -2.01
CA SER A 105 -3.27 -19.03 -2.13
C SER A 105 -2.74 -19.57 -0.80
N HIS A 106 -2.84 -20.88 -0.60
CA HIS A 106 -2.34 -21.56 0.60
C HIS A 106 -0.86 -21.94 0.53
N ILE A 107 -0.15 -21.50 -0.51
CA ILE A 107 1.29 -21.78 -0.66
C ILE A 107 2.16 -21.01 0.33
N ALA A 108 1.66 -19.90 0.90
CA ALA A 108 2.37 -19.09 1.89
C ALA A 108 1.91 -19.42 3.32
N ASP A 109 2.83 -19.28 4.27
CA ASP A 109 2.58 -19.46 5.69
C ASP A 109 1.99 -18.19 6.31
N VAL A 110 2.44 -17.03 5.84
CA VAL A 110 1.98 -15.70 6.24
C VAL A 110 1.54 -14.93 5.00
N VAL A 111 0.38 -14.32 5.05
CA VAL A 111 -0.17 -13.51 3.95
C VAL A 111 -0.22 -12.05 4.39
N VAL A 112 0.37 -11.19 3.58
CA VAL A 112 0.32 -9.74 3.73
C VAL A 112 -0.65 -9.20 2.69
N ARG A 113 -1.78 -8.68 3.16
CA ARG A 113 -2.73 -7.91 2.35
C ARG A 113 -2.53 -6.43 2.69
N SER A 114 -2.53 -5.56 1.69
CA SER A 114 -2.44 -4.13 1.93
C SER A 114 -3.31 -3.36 0.97
N THR A 115 -3.84 -2.23 1.44
CA THR A 115 -4.76 -1.38 0.70
C THR A 115 -4.18 0.03 0.64
N ILE A 116 -4.11 0.60 -0.56
CA ILE A 116 -3.66 1.97 -0.78
C ILE A 116 -4.84 2.90 -0.51
N ILE A 117 -4.85 3.55 0.65
CA ILE A 117 -5.89 4.54 0.98
C ILE A 117 -5.57 5.87 0.30
N THR A 118 -4.32 6.33 0.44
CA THR A 118 -3.83 7.53 -0.23
C THR A 118 -2.41 7.27 -0.71
N SER A 119 -2.10 7.57 -1.97
CA SER A 119 -0.74 7.62 -2.48
C SER A 119 -0.63 8.76 -3.47
N ASN A 120 0.34 9.64 -3.25
CA ASN A 120 0.74 10.68 -4.19
C ASN A 120 2.20 11.11 -3.88
N GLY A 121 2.67 12.20 -4.48
CA GLY A 121 4.02 12.70 -4.24
C GLY A 121 4.28 13.30 -2.85
N GLU A 122 3.22 13.58 -2.08
CA GLU A 122 3.32 14.19 -0.76
C GLU A 122 2.97 13.22 0.36
N LYS A 123 1.94 12.39 0.20
CA LYS A 123 1.39 11.57 1.27
C LYS A 123 1.18 10.13 0.84
N LEU A 124 1.57 9.22 1.71
CA LEU A 124 1.23 7.80 1.62
C LEU A 124 0.47 7.39 2.88
N LEU A 125 -0.68 6.75 2.69
CA LEU A 125 -1.46 6.10 3.73
C LEU A 125 -1.75 4.67 3.25
N LEU A 126 -1.09 3.72 3.88
CA LEU A 126 -1.24 2.29 3.63
C LEU A 126 -1.95 1.63 4.81
N GLU A 127 -2.94 0.80 4.54
CA GLU A 127 -3.49 -0.13 5.53
C GLU A 127 -2.91 -1.51 5.25
N ALA A 128 -2.34 -2.17 6.26
CA ALA A 128 -1.81 -3.53 6.12
C ALA A 128 -2.53 -4.46 7.09
N HIS A 129 -2.97 -5.60 6.56
CA HIS A 129 -3.60 -6.70 7.27
C HIS A 129 -2.74 -7.95 7.08
N VAL A 130 -2.15 -8.45 8.17
CA VAL A 130 -1.23 -9.58 8.15
C VAL A 130 -1.81 -10.74 8.93
N SER A 131 -1.98 -11.89 8.28
CA SER A 131 -2.48 -13.10 8.92
C SER A 131 -1.65 -14.32 8.54
N ASP A 132 -1.68 -15.34 9.40
CA ASP A 132 -1.03 -16.62 9.10
C ASP A 132 -2.03 -17.67 8.57
N SER A 133 -1.47 -18.79 8.12
CA SER A 133 -2.20 -19.93 7.58
C SER A 133 -3.18 -20.58 8.58
N THR A 134 -3.04 -20.33 9.88
CA THR A 134 -4.00 -20.77 10.91
C THR A 134 -5.26 -19.91 10.95
N GLY A 135 -5.31 -18.84 10.16
CA GLY A 135 -6.38 -17.84 10.20
C GLY A 135 -6.20 -16.84 11.36
N SER A 136 -5.05 -16.83 12.02
CA SER A 136 -4.77 -15.86 13.09
C SER A 136 -4.36 -14.52 12.48
N LEU A 137 -5.04 -13.45 12.88
CA LEU A 137 -4.66 -12.07 12.56
C LEU A 137 -3.47 -11.67 13.44
N TRP A 138 -2.33 -11.37 12.81
CA TRP A 138 -1.15 -10.87 13.52
C TRP A 138 -1.34 -9.41 13.91
N PHE A 139 -1.81 -8.60 12.96
CA PHE A 139 -2.22 -7.22 13.16
C PHE A 139 -2.94 -6.66 11.93
N GLU A 140 -3.70 -5.60 12.17
CA GLU A 140 -4.23 -4.69 11.17
C GLU A 140 -3.83 -3.27 11.58
N LYS A 141 -3.12 -2.55 10.71
CA LYS A 141 -2.53 -1.25 11.07
C LYS A 141 -2.40 -0.32 9.88
N LYS A 142 -2.59 0.98 10.14
CA LYS A 142 -2.37 2.07 9.18
C LYS A 142 -0.98 2.67 9.32
N TYR A 143 -0.30 2.85 8.21
CA TYR A 143 1.03 3.43 8.10
C TYR A 143 0.96 4.69 7.25
N THR A 144 1.35 5.82 7.85
CA THR A 144 1.31 7.14 7.20
C THR A 144 2.69 7.71 7.00
N ALA A 145 2.90 8.38 5.88
CA ALA A 145 4.06 9.21 5.61
C ALA A 145 3.64 10.51 4.94
N GLU A 146 4.30 11.60 5.30
CA GLU A 146 4.21 12.89 4.60
C GLU A 146 5.62 13.32 4.24
N LEU A 147 5.82 13.69 2.98
CA LEU A 147 7.11 14.03 2.41
C LEU A 147 7.27 15.53 2.21
N VAL A 148 8.53 15.92 2.22
CA VAL A 148 9.00 17.21 1.77
C VAL A 148 9.92 17.09 0.56
N GLU A 149 10.11 18.20 -0.14
CA GLU A 149 10.95 18.26 -1.33
C GLU A 149 12.37 17.73 -1.07
N LEU A 150 12.93 18.00 0.12
CA LEU A 150 14.25 17.50 0.52
C LEU A 150 14.32 15.96 0.53
N ASP A 151 13.24 15.26 0.89
CA ASP A 151 13.22 13.80 0.95
C ASP A 151 13.47 13.17 -0.44
N TYR A 152 13.16 13.88 -1.53
CA TYR A 152 13.45 13.42 -2.90
C TYR A 152 14.90 13.65 -3.34
N PHE A 153 15.69 14.39 -2.57
CA PHE A 153 17.12 14.62 -2.82
C PHE A 153 18.02 13.71 -1.99
N GLU A 154 17.50 13.15 -0.89
CA GLU A 154 18.25 12.31 0.06
C GLU A 154 17.95 10.81 -0.11
N ILE A 155 17.42 10.38 -1.26
CA ILE A 155 17.09 8.97 -1.50
C ILE A 155 18.35 8.21 -1.92
N ASP A 156 18.72 7.20 -1.13
CA ASP A 156 19.74 6.23 -1.55
C ASP A 156 19.32 5.48 -2.81
N PRO A 157 20.23 5.23 -3.77
CA PRO A 157 19.93 4.46 -4.97
C PRO A 157 19.29 3.10 -4.65
N GLY A 158 18.12 2.81 -5.25
CA GLY A 158 17.40 1.55 -5.05
C GLY A 158 16.43 1.53 -3.87
N ASN A 159 16.39 2.61 -3.06
CA ASN A 159 15.33 2.82 -2.08
C ASN A 159 14.19 3.64 -2.68
N ASP A 160 12.98 3.40 -2.19
CA ASP A 160 11.83 4.25 -2.46
C ASP A 160 11.81 5.46 -1.52
N VAL A 161 11.25 6.59 -1.95
CA VAL A 161 11.09 7.76 -1.07
C VAL A 161 10.26 7.44 0.19
N TYR A 162 9.36 6.45 0.10
CA TYR A 162 8.59 5.93 1.22
C TYR A 162 9.22 4.69 1.87
N GLN A 163 10.52 4.40 1.68
CA GLN A 163 11.20 3.18 2.21
C GLN A 163 10.89 2.92 3.69
N HIS A 164 10.84 3.97 4.50
CA HIS A 164 10.53 3.89 5.93
C HIS A 164 9.13 3.33 6.23
N VAL A 165 8.15 3.50 5.34
CA VAL A 165 6.82 2.89 5.48
C VAL A 165 6.93 1.37 5.32
N TYR A 166 7.64 0.90 4.29
CA TYR A 166 7.85 -0.52 4.04
C TYR A 166 8.67 -1.17 5.16
N ASN A 167 9.69 -0.47 5.66
CA ASN A 167 10.49 -0.94 6.80
C ASN A 167 9.61 -1.12 8.04
N ARG A 168 8.70 -0.18 8.32
CA ARG A 168 7.76 -0.32 9.45
C ARG A 168 6.82 -1.52 9.33
N VAL A 169 6.29 -1.76 8.13
CA VAL A 169 5.46 -2.96 7.88
C VAL A 169 6.31 -4.21 8.11
N ALA A 170 7.49 -4.30 7.50
CA ALA A 170 8.39 -5.45 7.65
C ALA A 170 8.82 -5.68 9.11
N ASN A 171 9.15 -4.62 9.84
CA ASN A 171 9.53 -4.67 11.25
C ASN A 171 8.37 -5.18 12.13
N ASP A 172 7.15 -4.71 11.89
CA ASP A 172 5.99 -5.18 12.67
C ASP A 172 5.71 -6.68 12.41
N ILE A 173 5.86 -7.15 11.17
CA ILE A 173 5.77 -8.58 10.81
C ILE A 173 6.88 -9.37 11.53
N TYR A 174 8.12 -8.89 11.48
CA TYR A 174 9.26 -9.54 12.14
C TYR A 174 9.12 -9.59 13.66
N ARG A 175 8.75 -8.47 14.30
CA ARG A 175 8.51 -8.38 15.75
C ARG A 175 7.37 -9.28 16.20
N HIS A 176 6.33 -9.48 15.37
CA HIS A 176 5.28 -10.43 15.67
C HIS A 176 5.82 -11.87 15.60
N ARG A 177 6.50 -12.24 14.50
CA ARG A 177 7.13 -13.57 14.35
C ARG A 177 8.04 -13.91 15.51
N LYS A 178 8.87 -12.98 16.01
CA LYS A 178 9.79 -13.22 17.14
C LYS A 178 9.10 -13.58 18.46
N LYS A 179 7.82 -13.29 18.61
CA LYS A 179 7.04 -13.68 19.79
C LYS A 179 6.52 -15.13 19.70
N LEU A 180 6.60 -15.76 18.53
CA LEU A 180 6.13 -17.12 18.31
C LEU A 180 7.17 -18.14 18.77
N THR A 181 6.69 -19.20 19.41
CA THR A 181 7.51 -20.37 19.77
C THR A 181 7.74 -21.26 18.55
N ASP A 182 8.79 -22.08 18.58
CA ASP A 182 9.07 -23.07 17.52
C ASP A 182 7.89 -23.98 17.22
N ARG A 183 7.12 -24.37 18.24
CA ARG A 183 5.91 -25.17 18.07
C ARG A 183 4.82 -24.43 17.29
N GLN A 184 4.66 -23.12 17.52
CA GLN A 184 3.71 -22.29 16.77
C GLN A 184 4.17 -22.12 15.32
N LEU A 185 5.46 -21.89 15.08
CA LEU A 185 6.03 -21.80 13.73
C LEU A 185 5.78 -23.10 12.93
N ILE A 186 6.10 -24.26 13.52
CA ILE A 186 5.84 -25.56 12.90
C ILE A 186 4.34 -25.77 12.65
N ARG A 187 3.48 -25.36 13.58
CA ARG A 187 2.02 -25.46 13.40
C ARG A 187 1.55 -24.64 12.20
N ILE A 188 1.98 -23.39 12.07
CA ILE A 188 1.65 -22.53 10.93
C ILE A 188 2.06 -23.22 9.61
N ARG A 189 3.29 -23.74 9.52
CA ARG A 189 3.75 -24.45 8.32
C ARG A 189 2.95 -25.69 7.98
N ASN A 190 2.63 -26.50 8.98
CA ASN A 190 1.81 -27.70 8.78
C ASN A 190 0.39 -27.32 8.34
N THR A 191 -0.17 -26.24 8.90
CA THR A 191 -1.49 -25.76 8.50
C THR A 191 -1.51 -25.25 7.07
N SER A 192 -0.48 -24.52 6.60
CA SER A 192 -0.41 -24.08 5.19
C SER A 192 -0.36 -25.28 4.24
N GLU A 193 0.46 -26.29 4.54
CA GLU A 193 0.57 -27.52 3.76
C GLU A 193 -0.75 -28.29 3.70
N LEU A 194 -1.44 -28.45 4.83
CA LEU A 194 -2.71 -29.17 4.88
C LEU A 194 -3.86 -28.39 4.23
N ARG A 195 -3.90 -27.07 4.38
CA ARG A 195 -4.88 -26.22 3.67
C ARG A 195 -4.65 -26.28 2.17
N TYR A 196 -3.39 -26.28 1.73
CA TYR A 196 -3.05 -26.51 0.33
C TYR A 196 -3.55 -27.88 -0.15
N ALA A 197 -3.24 -28.93 0.61
CA ALA A 197 -3.69 -30.30 0.33
C ALA A 197 -5.21 -30.40 0.23
N ALA A 198 -5.95 -29.81 1.16
CA ALA A 198 -7.41 -29.77 1.16
C ALA A 198 -7.99 -28.98 -0.03
N SER A 199 -7.30 -27.92 -0.48
CA SER A 199 -7.75 -27.16 -1.67
C SER A 199 -7.57 -27.92 -2.99
N ILE A 200 -6.56 -28.80 -3.07
CA ILE A 200 -6.30 -29.63 -4.24
C ILE A 200 -7.12 -30.92 -4.21
N SER A 201 -7.25 -31.52 -3.01
CA SER A 201 -7.95 -32.78 -2.79
C SER A 201 -8.74 -32.74 -1.48
N PRO A 202 -10.00 -32.27 -1.53
CA PRO A 202 -10.83 -32.15 -0.34
C PRO A 202 -11.05 -33.47 0.39
N ASP A 203 -11.46 -34.53 -0.31
CA ASP A 203 -11.88 -35.81 0.30
C ASP A 203 -10.86 -36.42 1.28
N PRO A 204 -9.58 -36.63 0.90
CA PRO A 204 -8.60 -37.20 1.82
C PRO A 204 -8.16 -36.21 2.90
N PHE A 205 -8.16 -34.90 2.64
CA PHE A 205 -7.51 -33.92 3.52
C PHE A 205 -8.47 -33.12 4.42
N SER A 206 -9.77 -33.15 4.17
CA SER A 206 -10.76 -32.40 4.96
C SER A 206 -10.74 -32.79 6.44
N ASP A 207 -10.58 -34.08 6.75
CA ASP A 207 -10.53 -34.61 8.12
C ASP A 207 -9.23 -34.26 8.88
N TYR A 208 -8.23 -33.69 8.21
CA TYR A 208 -6.98 -33.27 8.85
C TYR A 208 -7.10 -31.87 9.48
N LEU A 209 -8.15 -31.12 9.11
CA LEU A 209 -8.37 -29.74 9.53
C LEU A 209 -9.71 -29.63 10.28
N VAL A 210 -9.70 -28.91 11.40
CA VAL A 210 -10.90 -28.54 12.14
C VAL A 210 -11.04 -27.02 12.07
N TRP A 211 -12.17 -26.59 11.53
CA TRP A 211 -12.52 -25.18 11.40
C TRP A 211 -13.25 -24.72 12.65
N GLU A 212 -12.76 -23.65 13.26
CA GLU A 212 -13.39 -23.03 14.41
C GLU A 212 -14.32 -21.88 14.02
N GLN A 213 -15.15 -21.45 14.97
CA GLN A 213 -15.97 -20.26 14.78
C GLN A 213 -15.06 -19.04 14.60
N GLY A 214 -15.25 -18.31 13.50
CA GLY A 214 -14.40 -17.16 13.14
C GLY A 214 -13.28 -17.47 12.14
N GLY A 215 -13.23 -18.68 11.56
CA GLY A 215 -12.35 -19.00 10.43
C GLY A 215 -10.93 -19.44 10.80
N GLN A 216 -10.66 -19.65 12.09
CA GLN A 216 -9.40 -20.27 12.54
C GLN A 216 -9.38 -21.75 12.21
N VAL A 217 -8.18 -22.26 11.93
CA VAL A 217 -7.95 -23.64 11.51
C VAL A 217 -6.99 -24.32 12.46
N ASN A 218 -7.44 -25.42 13.05
CA ASN A 218 -6.62 -26.31 13.86
C ASN A 218 -6.32 -27.62 13.13
N VAL A 219 -5.11 -28.12 13.31
CA VAL A 219 -4.67 -29.39 12.74
C VAL A 219 -5.12 -30.51 13.68
N ALA A 220 -6.07 -31.34 13.25
CA ALA A 220 -6.57 -32.46 14.05
C ALA A 220 -5.55 -33.61 14.13
N ARG A 221 -4.89 -33.88 13.01
CA ARG A 221 -3.86 -34.91 12.87
C ARG A 221 -2.90 -34.54 11.76
N LEU A 222 -1.71 -35.12 11.78
CA LEU A 222 -0.73 -35.00 10.70
C LEU A 222 -0.70 -36.31 9.89
N PRO A 223 -0.66 -36.27 8.55
CA PRO A 223 -0.41 -37.45 7.74
C PRO A 223 0.99 -38.03 8.04
N ALA A 224 1.20 -39.30 7.70
CA ALA A 224 2.53 -39.88 7.75
C ALA A 224 3.48 -39.11 6.82
N ARG A 225 4.75 -38.93 7.22
CA ARG A 225 5.74 -38.17 6.41
C ARG A 225 5.89 -38.71 4.97
N GLN A 226 5.69 -40.02 4.80
CA GLN A 226 5.80 -40.74 3.52
C GLN A 226 4.44 -41.06 2.91
N ASP A 227 3.38 -40.38 3.32
CA ASP A 227 2.06 -40.56 2.73
C ASP A 227 2.10 -40.28 1.21
N PRO A 228 1.72 -41.24 0.34
CA PRO A 228 1.81 -41.07 -1.10
C PRO A 228 0.92 -39.95 -1.65
N MET A 229 -0.23 -39.67 -1.03
CA MET A 229 -1.12 -38.60 -1.45
C MET A 229 -0.52 -37.24 -1.11
N LEU A 230 0.05 -37.10 0.10
CA LEU A 230 0.75 -35.89 0.51
C LEU A 230 1.98 -35.61 -0.38
N GLN A 231 2.72 -36.64 -0.77
CA GLN A 231 3.85 -36.49 -1.70
C GLN A 231 3.41 -35.97 -3.08
N ARG A 232 2.25 -36.40 -3.59
CA ARG A 232 1.70 -35.87 -4.85
C ARG A 232 1.29 -34.41 -4.71
N VAL A 233 0.60 -34.06 -3.62
CA VAL A 233 0.24 -32.66 -3.32
C VAL A 233 1.49 -31.78 -3.26
N ARG A 234 2.57 -32.22 -2.60
CA ARG A 234 3.83 -31.48 -2.55
C ARG A 234 4.40 -31.20 -3.93
N LYS A 235 4.41 -32.18 -4.84
CA LYS A 235 4.85 -31.98 -6.23
C LYS A 235 4.00 -30.95 -6.98
N ILE A 236 2.71 -30.88 -6.70
CA ILE A 236 1.82 -29.86 -7.29
C ILE A 236 2.12 -28.48 -6.69
N ARG A 237 2.31 -28.41 -5.37
CA ARG A 237 2.74 -27.19 -4.67
C ARG A 237 4.05 -26.65 -5.24
N GLU A 238 5.02 -27.53 -5.50
CA GLU A 238 6.29 -27.18 -6.16
C GLU A 238 6.08 -26.58 -7.57
N ARG A 239 5.15 -27.11 -8.36
CA ARG A 239 4.80 -26.53 -9.67
C ARG A 239 4.15 -25.16 -9.54
N GLU A 240 3.29 -24.95 -8.53
CA GLU A 240 2.71 -23.64 -8.26
C GLU A 240 3.78 -22.63 -7.81
N PHE A 241 4.75 -23.04 -7.00
CA PHE A 241 5.89 -22.19 -6.64
C PHE A 241 6.67 -21.74 -7.88
N LEU A 242 7.01 -22.65 -8.80
CA LEU A 242 7.74 -22.30 -10.03
C LEU A 242 6.96 -21.31 -10.91
N PHE A 243 5.64 -21.48 -11.01
CA PHE A 243 4.78 -20.57 -11.75
C PHE A 243 4.75 -19.17 -11.12
N VAL A 244 4.60 -19.09 -9.79
CA VAL A 244 4.63 -17.83 -9.06
C VAL A 244 6.00 -17.17 -9.14
N ASP A 245 7.09 -17.94 -9.11
CA ASP A 245 8.46 -17.43 -9.28
C ASP A 245 8.64 -16.80 -10.67
N THR A 246 8.13 -17.44 -11.71
CA THR A 246 8.12 -16.87 -13.08
C THR A 246 7.34 -15.55 -13.15
N ILE A 247 6.19 -15.46 -12.49
CA ILE A 247 5.44 -14.20 -12.38
C ILE A 247 6.21 -13.14 -11.57
N ASN A 248 6.96 -13.55 -10.55
CA ASN A 248 7.75 -12.63 -9.76
C ASN A 248 8.90 -12.01 -10.54
N GLU A 249 9.46 -12.71 -11.54
CA GLU A 249 10.42 -12.13 -12.49
C GLU A 249 9.79 -11.01 -13.31
N TYR A 250 8.53 -11.19 -13.74
CA TYR A 250 7.77 -10.12 -14.39
C TYR A 250 7.60 -8.91 -13.47
N TYR A 251 7.20 -9.12 -12.21
CA TYR A 251 7.04 -8.02 -11.26
C TYR A 251 8.38 -7.32 -10.95
N ALA A 252 9.49 -8.07 -10.93
CA ALA A 252 10.83 -7.51 -10.78
C ALA A 252 11.19 -6.57 -11.94
N ASN A 253 10.96 -7.02 -13.17
CA ASN A 253 11.20 -6.20 -14.36
C ASN A 253 10.31 -4.96 -14.37
N PHE A 254 9.01 -5.13 -14.08
CA PHE A 254 8.07 -4.01 -13.97
C PHE A 254 8.54 -3.00 -12.92
N HIS A 255 8.89 -3.45 -11.71
CA HIS A 255 9.39 -2.60 -10.63
C HIS A 255 10.63 -1.80 -11.04
N SER A 256 11.61 -2.46 -11.68
CA SER A 256 12.84 -1.84 -12.16
C SER A 256 12.56 -0.74 -13.20
N VAL A 257 11.69 -1.01 -14.16
CA VAL A 257 11.30 -0.04 -15.20
C VAL A 257 10.51 1.14 -14.60
N MET A 258 9.62 0.86 -13.65
CA MET A 258 8.78 1.88 -12.98
C MET A 258 9.55 2.79 -12.04
N TYR A 259 10.65 2.32 -11.43
CA TYR A 259 11.33 3.00 -10.33
C TYR A 259 11.59 4.50 -10.60
N ARG A 260 12.21 4.82 -11.73
CA ARG A 260 12.58 6.19 -12.07
C ARG A 260 11.39 7.05 -12.52
N PRO A 261 10.54 6.61 -13.47
CA PRO A 261 9.28 7.26 -13.81
C PRO A 261 8.44 7.64 -12.61
N TYR A 262 8.21 6.67 -11.72
CA TYR A 262 7.34 6.83 -10.57
C TYR A 262 7.91 7.79 -9.53
N THR A 263 9.23 7.73 -9.28
CA THR A 263 9.92 8.67 -8.38
C THR A 263 9.89 10.09 -8.94
N ASN A 264 10.09 10.27 -10.24
CA ASN A 264 10.01 11.58 -10.89
C ASN A 264 8.59 12.14 -10.86
N TRP A 265 7.59 11.35 -11.24
CA TRP A 265 6.18 11.75 -11.18
C TRP A 265 5.81 12.25 -9.79
N ARG A 266 6.14 11.47 -8.74
CA ARG A 266 5.90 11.85 -7.35
C ARG A 266 6.63 13.14 -6.95
N LYS A 267 7.88 13.30 -7.35
CA LYS A 267 8.66 14.52 -7.08
C LYS A 267 8.01 15.75 -7.72
N TYR A 268 7.72 15.70 -9.01
CA TYR A 268 7.13 16.85 -9.72
C TYR A 268 5.71 17.13 -9.22
N TYR A 269 4.92 16.09 -8.95
CA TYR A 269 3.61 16.21 -8.32
C TYR A 269 3.69 17.01 -7.00
N LEU A 270 4.65 16.67 -6.12
CA LEU A 270 4.84 17.39 -4.87
C LEU A 270 5.15 18.89 -5.09
N LEU A 271 6.01 19.20 -6.06
CA LEU A 271 6.38 20.57 -6.40
C LEU A 271 5.16 21.36 -6.90
N GLU A 272 4.41 20.80 -7.84
CA GLU A 272 3.23 21.45 -8.42
C GLU A 272 2.13 21.67 -7.38
N VAL A 273 1.82 20.67 -6.55
CA VAL A 273 0.81 20.79 -5.48
C VAL A 273 1.22 21.84 -4.44
N ARG A 274 2.51 21.95 -4.10
CA ARG A 274 3.00 22.98 -3.18
C ARG A 274 2.88 24.38 -3.77
N GLN A 275 3.24 24.55 -5.03
CA GLN A 275 3.14 25.84 -5.73
C GLN A 275 1.67 26.26 -5.87
N LYS A 276 0.79 25.35 -6.27
CA LYS A 276 -0.66 25.54 -6.28
C LYS A 276 -1.18 26.04 -4.93
N ARG A 277 -0.88 25.32 -3.83
CA ARG A 277 -1.30 25.72 -2.47
C ARG A 277 -0.73 27.07 -2.05
N ALA A 278 0.49 27.43 -2.47
CA ALA A 278 1.07 28.73 -2.19
C ALA A 278 0.30 29.86 -2.89
N ILE A 279 -0.05 29.67 -4.16
CA ILE A 279 -0.87 30.62 -4.95
C ILE A 279 -2.27 30.75 -4.34
N GLU A 280 -2.94 29.65 -4.01
CA GLU A 280 -4.26 29.66 -3.37
C GLU A 280 -4.26 30.39 -2.02
N ARG A 281 -3.24 30.16 -1.19
CA ARG A 281 -3.05 30.89 0.07
C ARG A 281 -2.83 32.38 -0.17
N ARG A 282 -2.03 32.75 -1.18
CA ARG A 282 -1.81 34.15 -1.57
C ARG A 282 -3.12 34.79 -2.04
N ALA A 283 -3.85 34.15 -2.95
CA ALA A 283 -5.16 34.59 -3.41
C ALA A 283 -6.15 34.79 -2.25
N THR A 284 -6.22 33.84 -1.32
CA THR A 284 -7.11 33.91 -0.16
C THR A 284 -6.73 35.05 0.78
N ARG A 285 -5.43 35.22 1.08
CA ARG A 285 -4.94 36.35 1.89
C ARG A 285 -5.24 37.70 1.25
N THR A 286 -5.04 37.82 -0.06
CA THR A 286 -5.38 39.05 -0.80
C THR A 286 -6.88 39.33 -0.75
N LYS A 287 -7.75 38.33 -0.94
CA LYS A 287 -9.22 38.48 -0.83
C LYS A 287 -9.65 38.87 0.59
N LEU A 288 -9.05 38.30 1.63
CA LEU A 288 -9.33 38.66 3.03
C LEU A 288 -8.86 40.08 3.35
N ALA A 289 -7.68 40.48 2.88
CA ALA A 289 -7.18 41.84 3.00
C ALA A 289 -8.10 42.83 2.26
N ALA A 290 -8.55 42.48 1.05
CA ALA A 290 -9.53 43.24 0.28
C ALA A 290 -10.84 43.41 1.05
N ALA A 291 -11.37 42.34 1.65
CA ALA A 291 -12.58 42.39 2.47
C ALA A 291 -12.39 43.29 3.72
N ALA A 292 -11.25 43.20 4.40
CA ALA A 292 -10.93 44.04 5.54
C ALA A 292 -10.80 45.54 5.16
N VAL A 293 -10.10 45.85 4.06
CA VAL A 293 -9.98 47.22 3.52
C VAL A 293 -11.35 47.77 3.12
N THR A 294 -12.18 46.96 2.47
CA THR A 294 -13.55 47.32 2.10
C THR A 294 -14.40 47.63 3.35
N LEU A 295 -14.33 46.77 4.38
CA LEU A 295 -15.06 46.96 5.63
C LEU A 295 -14.65 48.25 6.35
N VAL A 296 -13.35 48.56 6.41
CA VAL A 296 -12.85 49.83 6.96
C VAL A 296 -13.36 51.02 6.16
N GLY A 297 -13.39 50.91 4.82
CA GLY A 297 -13.94 51.93 3.93
C GLY A 297 -15.42 52.21 4.21
N LEU A 298 -16.22 51.17 4.40
CA LEU A 298 -17.65 51.28 4.75
C LEU A 298 -17.86 51.92 6.13
N LEU A 299 -17.10 51.49 7.14
CA LEU A 299 -17.22 52.03 8.52
C LEU A 299 -16.80 53.50 8.63
N ARG A 300 -15.95 53.99 7.73
CA ARG A 300 -15.42 55.37 7.74
C ARG A 300 -15.99 56.26 6.64
N ASP A 301 -16.99 55.77 5.91
CA ASP A 301 -17.59 56.45 4.75
C ASP A 301 -16.54 56.96 3.75
N ALA A 302 -15.55 56.10 3.45
CA ALA A 302 -14.40 56.41 2.61
C ALA A 302 -14.46 55.60 1.29
N PRO A 303 -15.13 56.12 0.24
CA PRO A 303 -15.39 55.39 -1.00
C PRO A 303 -14.11 54.98 -1.77
N GLY A 304 -13.01 55.74 -1.59
CA GLY A 304 -11.71 55.37 -2.13
C GLY A 304 -11.18 54.04 -1.58
N LEU A 305 -11.38 53.76 -0.28
CA LEU A 305 -10.97 52.50 0.33
C LEU A 305 -11.84 51.32 -0.13
N VAL A 306 -13.14 51.55 -0.32
CA VAL A 306 -14.05 50.55 -0.90
C VAL A 306 -13.60 50.17 -2.32
N THR A 307 -13.22 51.16 -3.13
CA THR A 307 -12.71 50.94 -4.50
C THR A 307 -11.38 50.17 -4.49
N THR A 308 -10.44 50.54 -3.62
CA THR A 308 -9.18 49.81 -3.44
C THR A 308 -9.42 48.36 -3.00
N GLY A 309 -10.37 48.13 -2.10
CA GLY A 309 -10.78 46.79 -1.70
C GLY A 309 -11.32 45.97 -2.87
N ALA A 310 -12.17 46.54 -3.72
CA ALA A 310 -12.70 45.85 -4.90
C ALA A 310 -11.60 45.49 -5.92
N MET A 311 -10.61 46.37 -6.15
CA MET A 311 -9.46 46.08 -7.00
C MET A 311 -8.61 44.94 -6.44
N LEU A 312 -8.26 44.99 -5.15
CA LEU A 312 -7.50 43.92 -4.49
C LEU A 312 -8.27 42.59 -4.50
N TYR A 313 -9.59 42.62 -4.41
CA TYR A 313 -10.41 41.41 -4.52
C TYR A 313 -10.31 40.80 -5.92
N LYS A 314 -10.37 41.62 -6.97
CA LYS A 314 -10.14 41.19 -8.35
C LYS A 314 -8.74 40.61 -8.53
N ASP A 315 -7.71 41.27 -8.02
CA ASP A 315 -6.33 40.76 -8.06
C ASP A 315 -6.23 39.39 -7.37
N GLY A 316 -6.91 39.21 -6.23
CA GLY A 316 -7.00 37.92 -5.55
C GLY A 316 -7.72 36.84 -6.38
N LEU A 317 -8.71 37.21 -7.20
CA LEU A 317 -9.33 36.29 -8.15
C LEU A 317 -8.37 35.92 -9.29
N ASP A 318 -7.63 36.89 -9.83
CA ASP A 318 -6.69 36.68 -10.93
C ASP A 318 -5.48 35.85 -10.49
N ILE A 319 -4.91 36.11 -9.30
CA ILE A 319 -3.90 35.24 -8.67
C ILE A 319 -4.45 33.82 -8.51
N GLY A 320 -5.72 33.69 -8.09
CA GLY A 320 -6.37 32.37 -7.97
C GLY A 320 -6.51 31.62 -9.29
N LYS A 321 -6.51 32.30 -10.45
CA LYS A 321 -6.53 31.64 -11.77
C LYS A 321 -5.17 31.02 -12.11
N GLU A 322 -4.06 31.55 -11.59
CA GLU A 322 -2.71 30.98 -11.81
C GLU A 322 -2.61 29.55 -11.27
N ALA A 323 -3.39 29.20 -10.23
CA ALA A 323 -3.47 27.84 -9.70
C ALA A 323 -3.90 26.79 -10.75
N ARG A 324 -4.66 27.21 -11.78
CA ARG A 324 -5.11 26.33 -12.87
C ARG A 324 -3.95 25.82 -13.72
N ILE A 325 -2.88 26.60 -13.85
CA ILE A 325 -1.68 26.19 -14.61
C ILE A 325 -1.03 24.96 -13.94
N HIS A 326 -0.96 24.97 -12.61
CA HIS A 326 -0.45 23.83 -11.85
C HIS A 326 -1.40 22.63 -11.89
N ASP A 327 -2.72 22.86 -11.94
CA ASP A 327 -3.69 21.77 -12.16
C ASP A 327 -3.48 21.07 -13.52
N ASP A 328 -3.20 21.84 -14.56
CA ASP A 328 -2.91 21.30 -15.88
C ASP A 328 -1.57 20.55 -15.90
N ALA A 329 -0.53 21.09 -15.24
CA ALA A 329 0.76 20.41 -15.10
C ALA A 329 0.65 19.08 -14.34
N ILE A 330 -0.13 19.04 -13.24
CA ILE A 330 -0.40 17.79 -12.49
C ILE A 330 -1.08 16.76 -13.39
N ARG A 331 -2.01 17.19 -14.25
CA ARG A 331 -2.68 16.32 -15.21
C ARG A 331 -1.74 15.76 -16.26
N GLU A 332 -0.90 16.61 -16.84
CA GLU A 332 0.11 16.19 -17.80
C GLU A 332 1.10 15.18 -17.19
N LEU A 333 1.49 15.37 -15.93
CA LEU A 333 2.34 14.42 -15.19
C LEU A 333 1.65 13.05 -15.05
N GLY A 334 0.36 13.02 -14.70
CA GLY A 334 -0.44 11.80 -14.61
C GLY A 334 -0.55 11.08 -15.96
N ASP A 335 -0.85 11.81 -17.04
CA ASP A 335 -0.98 11.27 -18.40
C ASP A 335 0.37 10.72 -18.93
N SER A 336 1.48 11.38 -18.60
CA SER A 336 2.82 10.91 -18.92
C SER A 336 3.12 9.59 -18.23
N LEU A 337 2.89 9.51 -16.91
CA LEU A 337 3.12 8.27 -16.15
C LEU A 337 2.26 7.13 -16.68
N LYS A 338 0.96 7.39 -16.93
CA LYS A 338 0.03 6.41 -17.52
C LYS A 338 0.55 5.83 -18.83
N THR A 339 1.19 6.65 -19.66
CA THR A 339 1.77 6.19 -20.93
C THR A 339 2.98 5.28 -20.72
N GLU A 340 3.73 5.47 -19.64
CA GLU A 340 4.91 4.69 -19.26
C GLU A 340 4.57 3.37 -18.56
N VAL A 341 3.46 3.29 -17.80
CA VAL A 341 3.04 2.08 -17.06
C VAL A 341 2.23 1.06 -17.88
N ARG A 342 2.28 1.11 -19.22
CA ARG A 342 1.51 0.20 -20.08
C ARG A 342 1.78 -1.28 -19.74
N PRO A 343 0.73 -2.13 -19.73
CA PRO A 343 0.87 -3.54 -19.37
C PRO A 343 1.78 -4.27 -20.37
N MET A 344 2.85 -4.86 -19.86
CA MET A 344 3.71 -5.75 -20.63
C MET A 344 3.04 -7.13 -20.63
N VAL A 345 2.55 -7.57 -21.79
CA VAL A 345 1.90 -8.88 -21.94
C VAL A 345 2.98 -9.95 -21.92
N LEU A 346 2.88 -10.90 -20.99
CA LEU A 346 3.76 -12.07 -20.94
C LEU A 346 3.19 -13.12 -21.90
N ASP A 347 3.92 -13.41 -23.00
CA ASP A 347 3.63 -14.54 -23.90
C ASP A 347 4.46 -15.74 -23.45
N ILE A 348 3.80 -16.78 -22.95
CA ILE A 348 4.45 -18.02 -22.48
C ILE A 348 4.26 -19.08 -23.56
N GLN A 349 5.31 -19.35 -24.34
CA GLN A 349 5.31 -20.46 -25.29
C GLN A 349 5.55 -21.81 -24.58
N GLY A 350 4.70 -22.82 -24.87
CA GLY A 350 5.14 -24.23 -24.74
C GLY A 350 4.15 -25.29 -24.21
N ARG A 351 2.87 -25.31 -24.62
CA ARG A 351 1.99 -26.49 -24.88
C ARG A 351 0.51 -26.11 -24.76
N THR A 352 -0.33 -26.86 -25.45
CA THR A 352 -1.71 -26.59 -25.91
C THR A 352 -2.76 -26.35 -24.83
N VAL A 353 -2.60 -25.30 -24.01
CA VAL A 353 -3.72 -24.55 -23.42
C VAL A 353 -3.28 -23.09 -23.43
N GLU A 354 -3.76 -22.32 -24.40
CA GLU A 354 -3.46 -20.90 -24.50
C GLU A 354 -4.20 -20.16 -23.37
N ILE A 355 -3.50 -19.89 -22.26
CA ILE A 355 -4.07 -19.17 -21.12
C ILE A 355 -3.95 -17.67 -21.40
N THR A 356 -4.86 -17.13 -22.20
CA THR A 356 -4.99 -15.68 -22.43
C THR A 356 -5.69 -15.00 -21.24
N GLY A 357 -5.30 -13.77 -20.91
CA GLY A 357 -5.89 -12.98 -19.82
C GLY A 357 -4.87 -12.21 -18.97
N THR A 358 -5.35 -11.52 -17.93
CA THR A 358 -4.47 -10.86 -16.94
C THR A 358 -3.65 -11.90 -16.14
N ILE A 359 -2.55 -11.50 -15.50
CA ILE A 359 -1.73 -12.42 -14.67
C ILE A 359 -2.56 -13.12 -13.59
N GLU A 360 -3.53 -12.41 -13.01
CA GLU A 360 -4.44 -12.97 -12.01
C GLU A 360 -5.38 -14.03 -12.60
N GLU A 361 -5.95 -13.77 -13.77
CA GLU A 361 -6.77 -14.74 -14.49
C GLU A 361 -5.95 -15.96 -14.89
N GLN A 362 -4.72 -15.74 -15.38
CA GLN A 362 -3.80 -16.81 -15.72
C GLN A 362 -3.47 -17.66 -14.50
N TYR A 363 -3.22 -17.03 -13.34
CA TYR A 363 -2.95 -17.73 -12.09
C TYR A 363 -4.18 -18.54 -11.62
N ARG A 364 -5.39 -17.97 -11.67
CA ARG A 364 -6.62 -18.70 -11.33
C ARG A 364 -6.83 -19.91 -12.24
N LYS A 365 -6.67 -19.74 -13.57
CA LYS A 365 -6.78 -20.81 -14.56
C LYS A 365 -5.71 -21.90 -14.35
N TRP A 366 -4.47 -21.49 -14.07
CA TRP A 366 -3.38 -22.41 -13.78
C TRP A 366 -3.68 -23.28 -12.56
N ARG A 367 -4.17 -22.69 -11.46
CA ARG A 367 -4.56 -23.50 -10.28
C ARG A 367 -5.71 -24.46 -10.57
N ALA A 368 -6.69 -24.05 -11.36
CA ALA A 368 -7.77 -24.93 -11.77
C ALA A 368 -7.23 -26.14 -12.57
N LEU A 369 -6.28 -25.90 -13.48
CA LEU A 369 -5.59 -26.97 -14.21
C LEU A 369 -4.77 -27.88 -13.29
N LEU A 370 -4.07 -27.33 -12.28
CA LEU A 370 -3.33 -28.14 -11.31
C LEU A 370 -4.25 -29.08 -10.52
N ARG A 371 -5.44 -28.60 -10.15
CA ARG A 371 -6.47 -29.43 -9.51
C ARG A 371 -6.98 -30.53 -10.46
N GLU A 372 -7.23 -30.20 -11.72
CA GLU A 372 -7.66 -31.17 -12.72
C GLU A 372 -6.62 -32.29 -12.94
N ILE A 373 -5.34 -31.93 -13.08
CA ILE A 373 -4.23 -32.88 -13.21
C ILE A 373 -4.20 -33.83 -12.01
N TYR A 374 -4.39 -33.32 -10.79
CA TYR A 374 -4.44 -34.15 -9.59
C TYR A 374 -5.56 -35.19 -9.62
N LEU A 375 -6.79 -34.76 -9.96
CA LEU A 375 -7.96 -35.65 -9.99
C LEU A 375 -7.78 -36.75 -11.05
N ASN A 376 -7.27 -36.39 -12.23
CA ASN A 376 -6.98 -37.34 -13.31
C ASN A 376 -5.88 -38.34 -12.92
N GLU A 377 -4.84 -37.92 -12.20
CA GLU A 377 -3.74 -38.80 -11.75
C GLU A 377 -4.13 -39.72 -10.57
N THR A 378 -5.21 -39.40 -9.85
CA THR A 378 -5.67 -40.14 -8.65
C THR A 378 -6.93 -40.96 -8.88
N GLY A 379 -7.67 -40.71 -9.97
CA GLY A 379 -8.94 -41.40 -10.25
C GLY A 379 -10.07 -41.02 -9.28
N LEU A 380 -9.89 -39.94 -8.51
CA LEU A 380 -10.92 -39.38 -7.64
C LEU A 380 -11.88 -38.56 -8.52
N ALA A 381 -13.19 -38.85 -8.44
CA ALA A 381 -14.20 -38.16 -9.23
C ALA A 381 -14.29 -36.67 -8.83
N GLN A 382 -14.65 -35.80 -9.78
CA GLN A 382 -14.99 -34.41 -9.47
C GLN A 382 -16.25 -34.40 -8.60
N ASP A 383 -16.13 -33.99 -7.35
CA ASP A 383 -17.29 -33.68 -6.53
C ASP A 383 -17.67 -32.21 -6.77
N GLU A 384 -18.84 -31.99 -7.39
CA GLU A 384 -19.39 -30.69 -7.80
C GLU A 384 -19.81 -29.78 -6.62
N SER A 385 -19.47 -30.15 -5.38
CA SER A 385 -20.08 -29.58 -4.16
C SER A 385 -19.20 -28.57 -3.39
N ALA A 386 -18.00 -28.22 -3.88
CA ALA A 386 -17.18 -27.20 -3.21
C ALA A 386 -17.68 -25.78 -3.55
N PRO A 387 -18.10 -24.96 -2.57
CA PRO A 387 -18.56 -23.60 -2.85
C PRO A 387 -17.43 -22.75 -3.43
N ASP A 388 -17.74 -21.99 -4.47
CA ASP A 388 -16.94 -20.89 -4.99
C ASP A 388 -16.76 -19.81 -3.91
N SER A 389 -15.78 -19.99 -3.03
CA SER A 389 -15.27 -18.91 -2.18
C SER A 389 -13.76 -18.95 -2.20
N ILE A 390 -13.19 -18.26 -3.20
CA ILE A 390 -11.79 -17.83 -3.28
C ILE A 390 -11.69 -16.41 -2.75
#